data_AF-A0A8J8FTZ4-F1
#
_entry.id   AF-A0A8J8FTZ4-F1
#
_cell.length_a   1.000
_cell.length_b   1.000
_cell.length_c   1.000
_cell.angle_alpha   90.00
_cell.angle_beta   90.00
_cell.angle_gamma   90.00
#
_symmetry.space_group_name_H-M   'P 1'
#
loop_
_entity.id
_entity.type
_entity.pdbx_description
1 polymer ?
#
loop_
_entity_poly.entity_id
_entity_poly.type
_entity_poly.pdbx_seq_one_letter_code
_entity_poly.pdbx_strand_id
1 'polypeptide(L)' 'MLKYMLDTNIVIYVIKRRPLEVLGTFNQHAGQMCISSITLSELLHGVEKSAQPDHNLRQVESFVSRLDVLDY' A
#
# COMPACT_ATOMS: atom_id res chain seq x y z
N MET A 1 11.35 -14.06 4.27
CA MET A 1 11.40 -14.24 2.81
C MET A 1 10.06 -13.76 2.27
N LEU A 2 10.08 -12.96 1.20
CA LEU A 2 8.86 -12.44 0.58
C LEU A 2 8.00 -13.58 0.05
N LYS A 3 6.68 -13.50 0.27
CA LYS A 3 5.72 -14.54 -0.07
C LYS A 3 4.49 -13.99 -0.79
N TYR A 4 4.12 -12.74 -0.55
CA TYR A 4 2.93 -12.12 -1.10
C TYR A 4 3.28 -10.79 -1.76
N MET A 5 2.83 -10.59 -3.00
CA MET A 5 2.84 -9.30 -3.66
C MET A 5 1.42 -8.72 -3.62
N LEU A 6 1.27 -7.51 -3.10
CA LEU A 6 -0.04 -6.87 -2.94
C LEU A 6 -0.43 -6.11 -4.20
N ASP A 7 -1.68 -6.29 -4.63
CA ASP A 7 -2.32 -5.48 -5.65
C ASP A 7 -2.69 -4.08 -5.11
N THR A 8 -2.78 -3.10 -6.01
CA THR A 8 -3.12 -1.71 -5.73
C THR A 8 -4.43 -1.58 -4.96
N ASN A 9 -5.46 -2.38 -5.31
CA ASN A 9 -6.74 -2.35 -4.60
C ASN A 9 -6.61 -2.77 -3.13
N ILE A 10 -5.82 -3.81 -2.86
CA ILE A 10 -5.57 -4.30 -1.50
C ILE A 10 -4.83 -3.26 -0.69
N VAL A 11 -3.80 -2.62 -1.29
CA VAL A 11 -3.08 -1.52 -0.65
C VAL A 11 -4.03 -0.38 -0.29
N ILE A 12 -4.91 0.03 -1.21
CA ILE A 12 -5.90 1.09 -0.96
C ILE A 12 -6.84 0.71 0.20
N TYR A 13 -7.30 -0.54 0.28
CA TYR A 13 -8.16 -1.00 1.38
C TYR A 13 -7.45 -0.96 2.73
N VAL A 14 -6.17 -1.36 2.78
CA VAL A 14 -5.37 -1.32 4.00
C VAL A 14 -5.13 0.13 4.44
N ILE A 15 -4.75 1.02 3.51
CA ILE A 15 -4.54 2.45 3.78
C ILE A 15 -5.83 3.08 4.32
N LYS A 16 -6.98 2.81 3.68
CA LYS A 16 -8.29 3.33 4.11
C LYS A 16 -8.87 2.62 5.33
N ARG A 17 -8.21 1.57 5.85
CA ARG A 17 -8.66 0.75 6.98
C ARG A 17 -10.07 0.17 6.77
N ARG A 18 -10.40 -0.21 5.53
CA ARG A 18 -11.74 -0.71 5.17
C ARG A 18 -11.65 -1.83 4.13
N PRO A 19 -12.16 -3.04 4.42
CA PRO A 19 -12.73 -3.47 5.70
C PRO A 19 -11.66 -3.71 6.78
N LEU A 20 -12.01 -3.53 8.06
CA LEU A 20 -11.08 -3.68 9.19
C LEU A 20 -10.48 -5.09 9.27
N GLU A 21 -11.21 -6.10 8.81
CA GLU A 21 -10.77 -7.50 8.77
C GLU A 21 -9.47 -7.68 7.97
N VAL A 22 -9.28 -6.90 6.90
CA VAL A 22 -8.07 -6.97 6.06
C VAL A 22 -6.83 -6.53 6.84
N LEU A 23 -6.97 -5.62 7.81
CA LEU A 23 -5.85 -5.19 8.65
C LEU A 23 -5.32 -6.34 9.52
N GLY A 24 -6.21 -7.21 10.01
CA GLY A 24 -5.81 -8.38 10.78
C GLY A 24 -4.89 -9.30 9.98
N THR A 25 -5.32 -9.65 8.76
CA THR A 25 -4.54 -10.49 7.85
C THR A 25 -3.24 -9.80 7.41
N PHE A 26 -3.29 -8.49 7.11
CA PHE A 26 -2.09 -7.72 6.75
C PHE A 26 -1.05 -7.78 7.88
N ASN A 27 -1.46 -7.55 9.12
CA ASN A 27 -0.55 -7.58 10.26
C ASN A 27 0.03 -8.97 10.53
N GLN A 28 -0.74 -10.05 10.27
CA GLN A 28 -0.24 -11.43 10.39
C GLN A 28 0.87 -11.77 9.39
N HIS A 29 0.88 -11.13 8.22
CA HIS A 29 1.86 -11.35 7.16
C HIS A 29 2.91 -10.22 7.06
N ALA A 30 3.00 -9.36 8.08
CA ALA A 30 4.00 -8.29 8.13
C ALA A 30 5.42 -8.85 7.92
N GLY A 31 6.20 -8.21 7.04
CA GLY A 31 7.56 -8.67 6.66
C GLY A 31 7.60 -9.83 5.65
N GLN A 32 6.45 -10.32 5.18
CA GLN A 32 6.36 -11.30 4.08
C GLN A 32 5.73 -10.70 2.81
N MET A 33 5.38 -9.41 2.85
CA MET A 33 4.64 -8.72 1.80
C MET A 33 5.51 -7.70 1.08
N CYS A 34 5.30 -7.56 -0.22
CA CYS A 34 5.90 -6.53 -1.06
C CYS A 34 4.86 -5.89 -1.99
N ILE A 35 5.24 -4.80 -2.63
CA ILE A 35 4.50 -4.20 -3.76
C ILE A 35 5.44 -4.05 -4.96
N SER A 36 4.87 -3.98 -6.16
CA SER A 36 5.62 -3.59 -7.36
C SER A 36 5.82 -2.08 -7.42
N SER A 37 6.92 -1.63 -8.04
CA SER A 37 7.11 -0.24 -8.47
C SER A 37 5.96 0.30 -9.36
N ILE A 38 5.26 -0.57 -10.09
CA ILE A 38 4.06 -0.24 -10.86
C ILE A 38 2.91 0.13 -9.92
N THR A 39 2.63 -0.70 -8.91
CA THR A 39 1.62 -0.43 -7.89
C THR A 39 1.91 0.88 -7.15
N LEU A 40 3.17 1.14 -6.83
CA LEU A 40 3.57 2.43 -6.24
C LEU A 40 3.23 3.61 -7.15
N SER A 41 3.49 3.49 -8.45
CA SER A 41 3.19 4.53 -9.43
C SER A 41 1.69 4.81 -9.54
N GLU A 42 0.85 3.78 -9.50
CA GLU A 42 -0.61 3.93 -9.50
C GLU A 42 -1.12 4.64 -8.24
N LEU A 43 -0.55 4.31 -7.06
CA LEU A 43 -0.90 4.95 -5.80
C LEU A 43 -0.57 6.45 -5.83
N LEU A 44 0.62 6.82 -6.30
CA LEU A 44 1.04 8.20 -6.43
C LEU A 44 0.16 8.97 -7.43
N HIS A 45 -0.18 8.35 -8.56
CA HIS A 45 -1.13 8.94 -9.50
C HIS A 45 -2.51 9.19 -8.86
N GLY A 46 -2.99 8.25 -8.05
CA GLY A 46 -4.24 8.39 -7.29
C GLY A 46 -4.18 9.49 -6.24
N VAL A 47 -3.03 9.70 -5.59
CA VAL A 47 -2.79 10.79 -4.64
C VAL A 47 -2.92 12.15 -5.32
N GLU A 48 -2.24 12.36 -6.44
CA GLU A 48 -2.25 13.62 -7.20
C GLU A 48 -3.65 14.01 -7.67
N LYS A 49 -4.46 13.01 -8.06
CA LYS A 49 -5.84 13.22 -8.52
C LYS A 49 -6.83 13.48 -7.37
N SER A 50 -6.45 13.24 -6.13
CA SER A 50 -7.35 13.31 -4.99
C SER A 50 -7.66 14.73 -4.54
N ALA A 51 -8.75 14.91 -3.79
CA ALA A 51 -9.10 16.22 -3.22
C ALA A 51 -8.15 16.70 -2.10
N GLN A 52 -7.30 15.81 -1.57
CA GLN A 52 -6.36 16.11 -0.48
C GLN A 52 -5.00 15.45 -0.72
N PRO A 53 -4.22 15.92 -1.72
CA PRO A 53 -2.96 15.27 -2.13
C PRO A 53 -1.96 15.12 -0.98
N ASP A 54 -1.64 16.19 -0.23
CA ASP A 54 -0.67 16.15 0.88
C ASP A 54 -1.06 15.20 2.02
N HIS A 55 -2.35 15.02 2.24
CA HIS A 55 -2.84 14.08 3.26
C HIS A 55 -2.64 12.64 2.78
N ASN A 56 -3.04 12.36 1.54
CA ASN A 56 -2.97 11.02 0.97
C ASN A 56 -1.53 10.58 0.68
N LEU A 57 -0.66 11.51 0.27
CA LEU A 57 0.77 11.25 0.07
C LEU A 57 1.40 10.71 1.36
N ARG A 58 1.20 11.41 2.49
CA ARG A 58 1.72 10.98 3.80
C ARG A 58 1.21 9.60 4.21
N GLN A 59 -0.03 9.26 3.87
CA GLN A 59 -0.55 7.92 4.14
C GLN A 59 0.14 6.86 3.28
N VAL A 60 0.31 7.11 1.98
CA VAL A 60 1.00 6.20 1.06
C VAL A 60 2.46 6.02 1.47
N GLU A 61 3.20 7.10 1.74
CA GLU A 61 4.59 7.04 2.19
C GLU A 61 4.72 6.25 3.50
N SER A 62 3.85 6.52 4.47
CA SER A 62 3.85 5.78 5.73
C SER A 62 3.57 4.30 5.49
N PHE A 63 2.66 3.94 4.59
CA PHE A 63 2.37 2.56 4.24
C PHE A 63 3.55 1.87 3.56
N VAL A 64 4.13 2.50 2.53
CA VAL A 64 5.23 1.96 1.74
C VAL A 64 6.50 1.80 2.57
N SER A 65 6.73 2.66 3.57
CA SER A 65 7.88 2.52 4.48
C SER A 65 7.92 1.20 5.27
N ARG A 66 6.82 0.44 5.29
CA ARG A 66 6.69 -0.85 6.00
C ARG A 66 6.72 -2.07 5.07
N LEU A 67 6.94 -1.86 3.76
CA LEU A 67 6.91 -2.91 2.75
C LEU A 67 8.14 -2.80 1.85
N ASP A 68 8.54 -3.93 1.27
CA ASP A 68 9.55 -3.93 0.21
C ASP A 68 8.88 -3.52 -1.11
N VAL A 69 9.50 -2.56 -1.82
CA VAL A 69 9.13 -2.20 -3.19
C VAL A 69 10.07 -2.94 -4.12
N LEU A 70 9.52 -3.78 -4.99
CA LEU A 70 10.29 -4.50 -5.99
C LEU A 70 10.36 -3.69 -7.28
N ASP A 71 11.59 -3.53 -7.77
CA ASP A 71 11.89 -2.90 -9.05
C ASP A 71 11.45 -3.79 -10.24
N TYR A 72 11.50 -3.20 -11.43
CA TYR A 72 11.17 -3.88 -12.69
C TYR A 72 12.28 -4.82 -13.16
#